data_AF-A0A1Q6RT48-F1
#
_entry.id   AF-A0A1Q6RT48-F1
#
_cell.length_a   1.000
_cell.length_b   1.000
_cell.length_c   1.000
_cell.angle_alpha   90.00
_cell.angle_beta   90.00
_cell.angle_gamma   90.00
#
_symmetry.space_group_name_H-M   'P 1'
#
loop_
_entity.id
_entity.type
_entity.pdbx_description
1 polymer ?
#
loop_
_entity_poly.entity_id
_entity_poly.type
_entity_poly.pdbx_seq_one_letter_code
_entity_poly.pdbx_strand_id
1 'polypeptide(L)' 'MIPGCFYAFICVTYIANAHIGFNIPWTPAYIIGVVCAVAYVVACCLYGKKRAARLLASK' A
#
# COMPACT_ATOMS: atom_id res chain seq x y z
N MET A 1 -4.51 -2.64 10.01
CA MET A 1 -3.95 -2.79 8.65
C MET A 1 -5.02 -2.76 7.57
N ILE A 2 -6.17 -3.41 7.77
CA ILE A 2 -7.26 -3.46 6.78
C ILE A 2 -7.69 -2.05 6.29
N PRO A 3 -7.91 -1.03 7.15
CA PRO A 3 -8.29 0.30 6.68
C PRO A 3 -7.20 1.00 5.86
N GLY A 4 -5.93 0.89 6.28
CA GLY A 4 -4.80 1.51 5.58
C GLY A 4 -4.47 0.84 4.24
N CYS A 5 -4.65 -0.48 4.15
CA CYS A 5 -4.46 -1.24 2.92
C CYS A 5 -5.52 -0.87 1.87
N PHE A 6 -6.78 -0.71 2.30
CA PHE A 6 -7.85 -0.26 1.43
C PHE A 6 -7.61 1.17 0.93
N TYR A 7 -7.16 2.08 1.80
CA TYR A 7 -6.80 3.43 1.40
C TYR A 7 -5.66 3.45 0.37
N ALA A 8 -4.59 2.68 0.59
CA ALA A 8 -3.49 2.58 -0.36
C ALA A 8 -3.96 2.06 -1.73
N PHE A 9 -4.82 1.03 -1.75
CA PHE A 9 -5.42 0.50 -2.97
C PHE A 9 -6.21 1.55 -3.74
N ILE A 10 -7.14 2.25 -3.07
CA ILE A 10 -8.00 3.25 -3.70
C ILE A 10 -7.15 4.41 -4.23
N CYS A 11 -6.27 4.99 -3.42
CA CYS A 11 -5.44 6.11 -3.85
C CYS A 11 -4.60 5.76 -5.09
N VAL A 12 -3.92 4.60 -5.09
CA VAL A 12 -3.06 4.20 -6.22
C VAL A 12 -3.89 3.92 -7.48
N THR A 13 -5.03 3.25 -7.34
CA THR A 13 -5.91 2.93 -8.48
C THR A 13 -6.42 4.20 -9.15
N TYR A 14 -6.92 5.18 -8.37
CA TYR A 14 -7.45 6.43 -8.93
C TYR A 14 -6.36 7.34 -9.49
N ILE A 15 -5.16 7.35 -8.89
CA ILE A 15 -4.01 8.09 -9.44
C ILE A 15 -3.56 7.47 -10.78
N ALA A 16 -3.53 6.14 -10.88
CA ALA A 16 -3.17 5.43 -12.11
C ALA A 16 -4.21 5.62 -13.22
N ASN A 17 -5.50 5.67 -12.87
CA ASN A 17 -6.59 5.90 -13.82
C ASN A 17 -6.81 7.39 -14.17
N ALA A 18 -6.28 8.32 -13.37
CA ALA A 18 -6.52 9.75 -13.55
C ALA A 18 -6.17 10.23 -14.96
N HIS A 19 -7.10 10.99 -15.56
CA HIS A 19 -7.01 11.51 -16.93
C HIS A 19 -5.82 12.46 -17.15
N ILE A 20 -5.38 13.16 -16.10
CA ILE A 20 -4.21 14.06 -16.12
C ILE A 20 -2.93 13.34 -15.64
N GLY A 21 -3.08 12.15 -15.05
CA GLY A 21 -1.98 11.31 -14.58
C GLY A 21 -1.51 10.34 -15.66
N PHE A 22 -1.66 9.04 -15.40
CA PHE A 22 -1.18 8.00 -16.31
C PHE A 22 -2.22 7.56 -17.36
N ASN A 23 -3.49 8.01 -17.24
CA ASN A 23 -4.60 7.67 -18.14
C ASN A 23 -4.68 6.17 -18.49
N ILE A 24 -4.40 5.31 -17.51
CA ILE A 24 -4.42 3.87 -17.67
C ILE A 24 -5.87 3.38 -17.52
N PRO A 25 -6.38 2.52 -18.41
CA PRO A 25 -7.74 2.00 -18.27
C PRO A 25 -7.93 1.26 -16.93
N TRP A 26 -9.17 1.21 -16.46
CA TRP A 26 -9.52 0.73 -15.12
C TRP A 26 -8.93 -0.64 -14.77
N THR A 27 -8.97 -1.61 -15.70
CA THR A 27 -8.47 -2.98 -15.46
C THR A 27 -6.99 -3.01 -15.04
N PRO A 28 -6.03 -2.46 -15.81
CA PRO A 28 -4.64 -2.37 -15.36
C PRO A 28 -4.43 -1.45 -14.14
N ALA A 29 -5.20 -0.37 -14.00
CA ALA A 29 -5.12 0.50 -12.82
C ALA A 29 -5.46 -0.26 -11.52
N TYR A 30 -6.47 -1.14 -11.54
CA TYR A 30 -6.80 -2.00 -10.40
C TYR A 30 -5.67 -2.98 -10.07
N ILE A 31 -5.02 -3.58 -11.07
CA ILE A 31 -3.90 -4.49 -10.86
C ILE A 31 -2.74 -3.76 -10.15
N ILE A 32 -2.40 -2.56 -10.61
CA ILE A 32 -1.36 -1.71 -10.00
C ILE A 32 -1.74 -1.38 -8.55
N GLY A 33 -2.99 -0.99 -8.31
CA GLY A 33 -3.53 -0.73 -6.98
C GLY A 33 -3.34 -1.92 -6.03
N VAL A 34 -3.67 -3.14 -6.47
CA VAL A 34 -3.53 -4.35 -5.65
C VAL A 34 -2.06 -4.61 -5.32
N VAL A 35 -1.17 -4.52 -6.30
CA VAL A 35 0.28 -4.75 -6.10
C VAL A 35 0.85 -3.76 -5.09
N CYS A 36 0.51 -2.46 -5.20
CA CYS A 36 0.94 -1.45 -4.23
C CYS A 36 0.35 -1.68 -2.84
N ALA A 37 -0.91 -2.11 -2.73
CA ALA A 37 -1.54 -2.41 -1.45
C ALA A 37 -0.86 -3.58 -0.73
N VAL A 38 -0.51 -4.65 -1.46
CA VAL A 38 0.27 -5.77 -0.92
C VAL A 38 1.65 -5.32 -0.46
N ALA A 39 2.35 -4.51 -1.26
CA ALA A 39 3.64 -3.95 -0.88
C ALA A 39 3.56 -3.10 0.41
N TYR A 40 2.52 -2.27 0.54
CA TYR A 40 2.26 -1.47 1.74
C TYR A 40 2.05 -2.35 2.99
N VAL A 41 1.26 -3.41 2.88
CA VAL A 41 1.03 -4.36 3.99
C VAL A 41 2.33 -5.05 4.41
N VAL A 42 3.11 -5.55 3.44
CA VAL A 42 4.39 -6.19 3.74
C VAL A 42 5.34 -5.22 4.44
N ALA A 43 5.47 -3.99 3.94
CA ALA A 43 6.30 -2.97 4.56
C ALA A 43 5.85 -2.64 6.00
N CYS A 44 4.55 -2.48 6.23
CA CYS A 44 4.00 -2.24 7.57
C CYS A 44 4.24 -3.42 8.52
N CYS A 45 4.09 -4.67 8.07
CA CYS A 45 4.38 -5.85 8.88
C CYS A 45 5.87 -5.93 9.26
N LEU A 46 6.78 -5.69 8.29
CA LEU A 46 8.21 -5.71 8.53
C LEU A 46 8.64 -4.59 9.47
N TYR A 47 8.13 -3.37 9.27
CA TYR A 47 8.41 -2.23 10.13
C TYR A 47 7.88 -2.45 11.54
N GLY A 48 6.65 -2.96 11.68
CA GLY A 48 6.06 -3.32 12.97
C GLY A 48 6.91 -4.32 13.74
N LYS A 49 7.38 -5.39 13.08
CA LYS A 49 8.31 -6.37 13.67
C LYS A 49 9.62 -5.73 14.13
N LYS A 50 10.25 -4.90 13.28
CA LYS A 50 11.51 -4.20 13.61
C LYS A 50 11.33 -3.23 14.79
N ARG A 51 10.20 -2.53 14.87
CA ARG A 51 9.88 -1.63 15.98
C ARG A 51 9.62 -2.39 17.28
N ALA A 52 8.86 -3.49 17.24
CA ALA A 52 8.60 -4.33 18.39
C ALA A 52 9.89 -4.93 18.97
N ALA A 53 10.79 -5.43 18.11
CA ALA A 53 12.09 -5.95 18.53
C ALA A 53 12.97 -4.87 19.21
N ARG A 54 12.98 -3.63 18.68
CA ARG A 54 13.71 -2.51 19.29
C ARG A 54 13.16 -2.12 20.66
N LEU A 55 11.84 -2.11 20.82
CA LEU A 55 11.19 -1.80 22.10
C LEU A 55 11.48 -2.88 23.15
N LEU A 56 11.51 -4.16 22.75
CA LEU A 56 11.90 -5.28 23.62
C LEU A 56 13.38 -5.20 24.04
N ALA A 57 14.28 -4.82 23.12
CA ALA A 57 15.71 -4.69 23.42
C ALA A 57 16.06 -3.46 24.27
N SER A 58 15.13 -2.51 24.43
CA SER A 58 15.32 -1.30 25.25
C SER A 58 14.73 -1.45 26.66
N LYS A 59 14.23 -2.64 27.01
CA LYS A 59 13.62 -2.99 28.29
C LYS A 59 14.51 -4.01 28.99
#